data_AF-A0A841AHN2-F1
#
_entry.id   AF-A0A841AHN2-F1
#
_cell.length_a   1.000
_cell.length_b   1.000
_cell.length_c   1.000
_cell.angle_alpha   90.00
_cell.angle_beta   90.00
_cell.angle_gamma   90.00
#
_symmetry.space_group_name_H-M   'P 1'
#
loop_
_entity.id
_entity.type
_entity.pdbx_description
1 polymer ?
#
loop_
_entity_poly.entity_id
_entity_poly.type
_entity_poly.pdbx_seq_one_letter_code
_entity_poly.pdbx_strand_id
1 'polypeptide(L)' 'MSTLSMLVWLLAGLCLFGTLISIHTTVVTARNTHFPRWVLVLAAVTLGLVMVAVLTMLV' A
#
# COMPACT_ATOMS: atom_id res chain seq x y z
N MET A 1 -16.98 8.38 14.31
CA MET A 1 -15.54 8.01 14.37
C MET A 1 -14.72 9.28 14.50
N SER A 2 -13.67 9.31 15.33
CA SER A 2 -12.83 10.51 15.46
C SER A 2 -11.90 10.64 14.25
N THR A 3 -11.68 11.86 13.78
CA THR A 3 -10.77 12.19 12.67
C THR A 3 -9.35 11.64 12.87
N LEU A 4 -8.93 11.47 14.13
CA LEU A 4 -7.68 10.81 14.52
C LEU A 4 -7.62 9.35 14.05
N SER A 5 -8.71 8.58 14.20
CA SER A 5 -8.74 7.18 13.74
C SER A 5 -8.61 7.10 12.21
N MET A 6 -9.22 8.03 11.49
CA MET A 6 -9.10 8.13 10.02
C MET A 6 -7.66 8.40 9.60
N LEU A 7 -6.99 9.38 10.24
CA LEU A 7 -5.59 9.71 9.97
C LEU A 7 -4.65 8.53 10.25
N VAL A 8 -4.86 7.81 11.35
CA VAL A 8 -4.04 6.64 11.71
C VAL A 8 -4.16 5.53 10.67
N TRP A 9 -5.37 5.24 10.20
CA TRP A 9 -5.59 4.25 9.14
C TRP A 9 -4.92 4.65 7.83
N LEU A 10 -4.99 5.94 7.48
CA LEU A 10 -4.37 6.47 6.26
C LEU A 10 -2.84 6.38 6.32
N LEU A 11 -2.25 6.74 7.46
CA LEU A 11 -0.81 6.60 7.73
C LEU A 11 -0.38 5.13 7.73
N ALA A 12 -1.14 4.24 8.35
CA ALA A 12 -0.84 2.81 8.38
C ALA A 12 -0.87 2.20 6.97
N GLY A 13 -1.85 2.59 6.14
CA GLY A 13 -1.93 2.17 4.74
C GLY A 13 -0.73 2.65 3.90
N LEU A 14 -0.34 3.92 4.07
CA LEU A 14 0.86 4.50 3.43
C LEU A 14 2.15 3.79 3.86
N CYS A 15 2.30 3.51 5.15
CA CYS A 15 3.47 2.77 5.66
C CYS A 15 3.53 1.34 5.10
N LEU A 16 2.41 0.62 5.06
CA LEU A 16 2.34 -0.73 4.48
C LEU A 16 2.69 -0.72 2.98
N PHE A 17 2.17 0.26 2.25
CA PHE A 17 2.48 0.43 0.83
C PHE A 17 3.97 0.72 0.60
N GLY A 18 4.55 1.65 1.37
CA GLY A 18 5.98 1.96 1.31
C GLY A 18 6.86 0.76 1.67
N THR A 19 6.46 -0.04 2.66
CA THR A 19 7.20 -1.24 3.09
C THR A 19 7.18 -2.31 2.00
N LEU A 20 6.03 -2.54 1.35
CA LEU A 20 5.91 -3.47 0.23
C LEU A 20 6.79 -3.05 -0.96
N ILE A 21 6.79 -1.77 -1.32
CA ILE A 21 7.67 -1.24 -2.38
C ILE A 21 9.14 -1.40 -1.98
N SER A 22 9.50 -1.06 -0.75
CA SER A 22 10.89 -1.13 -0.26
C SER A 22 11.41 -2.57 -0.25
N ILE A 23 10.64 -3.53 0.25
CA ILE A 23 11.00 -4.95 0.21
C ILE A 23 11.14 -5.40 -1.25
N HIS A 24 10.26 -4.95 -2.13
CA HIS A 24 10.33 -5.36 -3.52
C HIS A 24 11.53 -4.78 -4.26
N THR A 25 11.82 -3.49 -4.09
CA THR A 25 12.97 -2.84 -4.72
C THR A 25 14.29 -3.37 -4.18
N THR A 26 14.35 -3.73 -2.90
CA THR A 26 15.57 -4.30 -2.30
C THR A 26 15.79 -5.76 -2.68
N VAL A 27 14.74 -6.58 -2.73
CA VAL A 27 14.86 -8.02 -2.97
C VAL A 27 14.85 -8.38 -4.46
N VAL A 28 14.00 -7.73 -5.26
CA VAL A 28 13.80 -8.11 -6.67
C VAL A 28 14.72 -7.35 -7.60
N THR A 29 14.91 -6.04 -7.42
CA THR A 29 15.83 -5.26 -8.25
C THR A 29 17.29 -5.70 -8.06
N ALA A 30 17.64 -6.22 -6.88
CA ALA A 30 18.97 -6.78 -6.62
C ALA A 30 19.25 -8.10 -7.37
N ARG A 31 18.22 -8.80 -7.86
CA ARG A 31 18.37 -10.08 -8.57
C ARG A 31 17.87 -10.10 -10.00
N ASN A 32 17.06 -9.13 -10.44
CA ASN A 32 16.49 -9.16 -11.79
C ASN A 32 16.14 -7.75 -12.28
N THR A 33 16.50 -7.43 -13.52
CA THR A 33 16.32 -6.11 -14.15
C THR A 33 14.89 -5.82 -14.62
N HIS A 34 14.00 -6.82 -14.64
CA HIS A 34 12.61 -6.65 -15.04
C HIS A 34 11.68 -6.49 -13.85
N PHE A 35 10.98 -5.35 -13.79
CA PHE A 35 9.88 -5.10 -12.84
C PHE A 35 8.75 -6.13 -13.06
N PRO A 36 8.43 -6.99 -12.07
CA PRO A 36 7.38 -7.99 -12.23
C PRO A 36 6.00 -7.34 -12.22
N ARG A 37 5.18 -7.66 -13.23
CA ARG A 37 3.79 -7.15 -13.34
C ARG A 37 2.93 -7.49 -12.12
N TRP A 38 3.17 -8.63 -11.46
CA TRP A 38 2.43 -9.02 -10.26
C TRP A 38 2.56 -8.01 -9.11
N VAL A 39 3.65 -7.23 -9.08
CA VAL A 39 3.87 -6.26 -8.00
C VAL A 39 3.14 -4.97 -8.23
N LEU A 40 3.03 -4.53 -9.48
CA LEU A 40 2.12 -3.44 -9.85
C LEU A 40 0.68 -3.79 -9.48
N VAL A 41 0.28 -5.06 -9.66
CA VAL A 41 -1.04 -5.55 -9.24
C VAL A 41 -1.19 -5.52 -7.72
N LEU A 42 -0.21 -6.02 -6.95
CA LEU A 42 -0.22 -5.97 -5.48
C LEU A 42 -0.29 -4.53 -4.94
N ALA A 43 0.48 -3.61 -5.52
CA ALA A 43 0.46 -2.19 -5.18
C ALA A 43 -0.92 -1.57 -5.48
N ALA A 44 -1.50 -1.85 -6.64
CA ALA A 44 -2.85 -1.37 -6.99
C ALA A 44 -3.92 -1.94 -6.05
N VAL A 45 -3.84 -3.22 -5.68
CA VAL A 45 -4.78 -3.87 -4.74
C VAL A 45 -4.67 -3.27 -3.34
N THR A 46 -3.46 -3.02 -2.85
CA THR A 46 -3.26 -2.39 -1.54
C THR A 46 -3.79 -0.95 -1.51
N LEU A 47 -3.54 -0.16 -2.55
CA LEU A 47 -4.14 1.17 -2.69
C LEU A 47 -5.67 1.11 -2.72
N GLY A 48 -6.25 0.16 -3.47
CA GLY A 48 -7.68 -0.05 -3.54
C GLY A 48 -8.31 -0.39 -2.18
N LEU A 49 -7.70 -1.31 -1.42
CA LEU A 49 -8.16 -1.67 -0.07
C LEU A 49 -8.09 -0.49 0.90
N VAL A 50 -7.02 0.31 0.85
CA VAL A 50 -6.91 1.53 1.67
C VAL A 50 -8.00 2.52 1.29
N MET A 51 -8.27 2.71 -0.01
CA MET A 51 -9.31 3.61 -0.47
C MET A 51 -10.71 3.17 -0.02
N VAL A 52 -11.01 1.86 -0.11
CA VAL A 52 -12.27 1.28 0.38
C VAL A 52 -12.38 1.46 1.90
N ALA A 53 -11.32 1.17 2.66
CA ALA A 53 -11.33 1.35 4.12
C ALA A 53 -11.61 2.80 4.52
N VAL A 54 -10.99 3.78 3.86
CA VAL A 54 -11.26 5.20 4.07
C VAL A 54 -12.72 5.54 3.74
N LEU A 55 -13.24 5.03 2.61
CA LEU A 55 -14.62 5.27 2.18
C LEU A 55 -15.64 4.71 3.17
N THR A 56 -15.41 3.49 3.69
CA THR A 56 -16.28 2.85 4.70
C THR A 56 -16.27 3.56 6.05
N MET A 57 -15.24 4.34 6.36
CA MET A 57 -15.21 5.15 7.58
C MET A 57 -15.81 6.55 7.39
N LEU A 58 -16.00 6.96 6.13
CA LEU A 58 -16.61 8.24 5.75
C LEU A 58 -18.15 8.16 5.67
N VAL A 59 -18.67 6.99 5.28
CA VAL A 59 -20.10 6.64 5.28
C VAL A 59 -20.55 6.30 6.71
#